data_AF-A0A2W5Q1J1-F1
#
_entry.id   AF-A0A2W5Q1J1-F1
#
_cell.length_a   1.000
_cell.length_b   1.000
_cell.length_c   1.000
_cell.angle_alpha   90.00
_cell.angle_beta   90.00
_cell.angle_gamma   90.00
#
_symmetry.space_group_name_H-M   'P 1'
#
loop_
_entity.id
_entity.type
_entity.pdbx_description
1 polymer ?
#
loop_
_entity_poly.entity_id
_entity_poly.type
_entity_poly.pdbx_seq_one_letter_code
_entity_poly.pdbx_strand_id
1 'polypeptide(L)' 'MSIEGRAKEAAGFVKEEINEHGDTPEAKKKAQEGRDLRNDGRIEDGKAPKTTEPGTGAKE' A
#
# COMPACT_ATOMS: atom_id res chain seq x y z
N MET A 1 -7.91 16.05 3.92
CA MET A 1 -8.16 14.67 3.46
C MET A 1 -9.01 14.74 2.21
N SER A 2 -8.47 14.26 1.10
CA SER A 2 -9.14 14.11 -0.20
C SER A 2 -9.88 12.78 -0.26
N ILE A 3 -11.04 12.74 -0.93
CA ILE A 3 -11.76 11.49 -1.19
C ILE A 3 -10.90 10.57 -2.07
N GLU A 4 -10.13 11.14 -3.01
CA GLU A 4 -9.24 10.40 -3.90
C GLU A 4 -8.08 9.78 -3.14
N GLY A 5 -7.44 10.53 -2.23
CA GLY A 5 -6.34 10.04 -1.40
C GLY A 5 -6.76 8.85 -0.53
N ARG A 6 -7.94 8.95 0.10
CA ARG A 6 -8.55 7.84 0.85
C ARG A 6 -8.85 6.62 -0.01
N ALA A 7 -9.37 6.83 -1.23
CA ALA A 7 -9.65 5.73 -2.15
C ALA A 7 -8.36 5.02 -2.59
N LYS A 8 -7.30 5.75 -2.88
CA LYS A 8 -5.97 5.19 -3.19
C LYS A 8 -5.37 4.46 -1.99
N GLU A 9 -5.46 5.02 -0.79
CA GLU A 9 -4.99 4.37 0.44
C GLU A 9 -5.69 3.02 0.67
N ALA A 10 -7.02 2.98 0.50
CA ALA A 10 -7.80 1.75 0.65
C ALA A 10 -7.55 0.72 -0.47
N ALA A 11 -7.53 1.15 -1.73
CA ALA A 11 -7.27 0.26 -2.86
C ALA A 11 -5.86 -0.32 -2.83
N GLY A 12 -4.87 0.51 -2.49
CA GLY A 12 -3.48 0.09 -2.30
C GLY A 12 -3.35 -0.90 -1.15
N PHE A 13 -4.00 -0.65 -0.01
CA PHE A 13 -4.04 -1.59 1.12
C PHE A 13 -4.58 -2.97 0.73
N VAL A 14 -5.75 -3.01 0.07
CA VAL A 14 -6.33 -4.30 -0.36
C VAL A 14 -5.39 -5.03 -1.32
N LYS A 15 -4.80 -4.32 -2.28
CA LYS A 15 -3.87 -4.92 -3.25
C LYS A 15 -2.59 -5.43 -2.60
N GLU A 16 -2.09 -4.72 -1.58
CA GLU A 16 -0.94 -5.12 -0.77
C GLU A 16 -1.26 -6.43 -0.02
N GLU A 17 -2.33 -6.45 0.76
CA GLU A 17 -2.73 -7.58 1.63
C GLU A 17 -3.03 -8.86 0.86
N ILE A 18 -3.70 -8.79 -0.30
CA ILE A 18 -4.00 -10.01 -1.07
C ILE A 18 -2.75 -10.67 -1.67
N ASN A 19 -1.62 -9.95 -1.77
CA ASN A 19 -0.40 -10.43 -2.42
C ASN A 19 0.79 -10.57 -1.47
N GLU A 20 0.73 -10.03 -0.24
CA GLU A 20 1.88 -9.97 0.67
C GLU A 20 2.42 -11.33 1.11
N HIS A 21 1.57 -12.37 1.09
CA HIS A 21 1.95 -13.74 1.41
C HIS A 21 2.32 -14.59 0.18
N GLY A 22 2.32 -14.03 -1.02
CA GLY A 22 2.66 -14.77 -2.23
C GLY A 22 4.18 -14.88 -2.43
N ASP A 23 4.67 -16.11 -2.61
CA ASP A 23 6.11 -16.37 -2.76
C ASP A 23 6.65 -16.10 -4.18
N THR A 24 5.76 -15.87 -5.16
CA THR A 24 6.17 -15.65 -6.54
C THR A 24 6.68 -14.22 -6.76
N PRO A 25 7.62 -13.99 -7.69
CA PRO A 25 8.05 -12.65 -8.06
C PRO A 25 6.90 -11.73 -8.46
N GLU A 26 5.87 -12.28 -9.09
CA GLU A 26 4.67 -11.54 -9.49
C GLU A 26 3.84 -11.10 -8.28
N ALA A 27 3.63 -11.97 -7.29
CA ALA A 27 2.92 -11.61 -6.07
C ALA A 27 3.67 -10.50 -5.30
N LYS A 28 5.00 -10.64 -5.13
CA LYS A 28 5.84 -9.60 -4.51
C LYS A 28 5.73 -8.26 -5.25
N LYS A 29 5.71 -8.29 -6.58
CA LYS A 29 5.51 -7.08 -7.40
C LYS A 29 4.13 -6.45 -7.15
N LYS A 30 3.06 -7.25 -7.14
CA LYS A 30 1.70 -6.74 -6.88
C LYS A 30 1.54 -6.19 -5.46
N ALA A 31 2.19 -6.80 -4.47
CA ALA A 31 2.22 -6.29 -3.11
C ALA A 31 2.91 -4.91 -3.06
N GLN A 32 4.04 -4.76 -3.76
CA GLN A 32 4.72 -3.47 -3.89
C GLN A 32 3.87 -2.43 -4.62
N GLU A 33 3.19 -2.79 -5.71
CA GLU A 33 2.27 -1.89 -6.40
C GLU A 33 1.11 -1.44 -5.50
N GLY A 34 0.62 -2.31 -4.61
CA GLY A 34 -0.35 -1.95 -3.58
C GLY A 34 0.23 -0.96 -2.56
N ARG A 35 1.45 -1.20 -2.09
CA ARG A 35 2.21 -0.34 -1.17
C ARG A 35 2.41 1.07 -1.75
N ASP A 36 2.79 1.15 -3.02
CA ASP A 36 3.03 2.40 -3.75
C ASP A 36 1.73 3.19 -3.87
N LEU A 37 0.64 2.56 -4.34
CA LEU A 37 -0.67 3.20 -4.45
C LEU A 37 -1.20 3.67 -3.08
N ARG A 38 -0.95 2.88 -2.04
CA ARG A 38 -1.30 3.24 -0.67
C ARG A 38 -0.51 4.45 -0.19
N ASN A 39 0.78 4.53 -0.53
CA ASN A 39 1.64 5.66 -0.22
C ASN A 39 1.24 6.93 -0.97
N ASP A 40 0.86 6.83 -2.24
CA ASP A 40 0.34 7.97 -3.01
C ASP A 40 -0.90 8.57 -2.32
N GLY A 41 -1.85 7.72 -1.93
CA GLY A 41 -3.03 8.15 -1.19
C GLY A 41 -2.71 8.83 0.15
N ARG A 42 -1.70 8.33 0.87
CA ARG A 42 -1.22 8.93 2.13
C ARG A 42 -0.59 10.30 1.90
N ILE A 43 0.28 10.42 0.90
CA ILE A 43 0.95 11.68 0.55
C ILE A 43 -0.07 12.75 0.15
N GLU A 44 -1.07 12.37 -0.66
CA GLU A 44 -2.18 13.26 -1.04
C GLU A 44 -3.01 13.74 0.15
N ASP A 45 -3.14 12.89 1.18
CA ASP A 45 -3.79 13.23 2.44
C ASP A 45 -2.87 13.96 3.44
N GLY A 46 -1.61 14.23 3.08
CA GLY A 46 -0.61 14.88 3.95
C GLY A 46 -0.04 13.97 5.04
N LYS A 47 -0.21 12.66 4.91
CA LYS A 47 0.34 11.63 5.81
C LYS A 47 1.69 11.14 5.30
N ALA A 48 2.57 10.74 6.22
CA ALA A 48 3.84 10.14 5.85
C ALA A 48 3.63 8.79 5.13
N PRO A 49 4.36 8.48 4.05
CA PRO A 49 4.32 7.16 3.41
C PRO A 49 4.85 6.09 4.37
N LYS A 50 4.43 4.84 4.21
CA LYS A 50 5.06 3.71 4.93
C LYS A 50 6.27 3.21 4.13
N THR A 51 7.38 3.02 4.82
CA THR A 51 8.70 2.69 4.25
C THR A 51 9.17 1.28 4.61
N THR A 52 8.38 0.54 5.39
CA THR A 52 8.62 -0.87 5.69
C THR A 52 8.22 -1.74 4.50
N GLU A 53 8.72 -2.97 4.48
CA GLU A 53 8.36 -3.94 3.46
C GLU A 53 6.86 -4.30 3.54
N PRO A 54 6.20 -4.58 2.40
CA PRO A 54 4.84 -5.11 2.39
C PRO A 54 4.69 -6.33 3.32
N GLY A 55 3.58 -6.43 4.04
CA GLY A 55 3.30 -7.54 4.98
C GLY A 55 4.11 -7.56 6.27
N THR A 56 5.03 -6.62 6.50
CA THR A 56 5.77 -6.54 7.77
C THR A 56 5.06 -5.76 8.87
N GLY A 57 3.82 -5.33 8.61
CA GLY A 57 3.01 -4.58 9.57
C GLY A 57 3.67 -3.25 9.92
N ALA A 58 3.58 -2.26 9.02
CA ALA A 58 3.89 -0.89 9.39
C ALA A 58 2.97 -0.48 10.54
N LYS A 59 3.52 -0.29 11.75
CA LYS A 59 2.79 0.31 12.87
C LYS A 59 2.21 1.64 12.39
N GLU A 60 0.89 1.74 12.39
CA GLU A 60 0.14 2.88 11.85
C GLU A 60 0.31 4.15 12.68
#